data_AF-A0AB39S287-F1
#
_entry.id   AF-A0AB39S287-F1
#
_cell.length_a   1.000
_cell.length_b   1.000
_cell.length_c   1.000
_cell.angle_alpha   90.00
_cell.angle_beta   90.00
_cell.angle_gamma   90.00
#
_symmetry.space_group_name_H-M   'P 1'
#
loop_
_entity.id
_entity.type
_entity.pdbx_description
1 polymer ?
#
loop_
_entity_poly.entity_id
_entity_poly.type
_entity_poly.pdbx_seq_one_letter_code
_entity_poly.pdbx_strand_id
1 'polypeptide(L)'
;MSRTVHHVPTRHRSTPAYWSSGLPGCVTAHALSELRYSYKELTGALREGRRPAPTPVVRSFAAYIYPRALNEQFRTPYEAAARADLCTFRTTARKLLRAAPSGALLETAEDLDHPPTRHRHRDLWES
;
A
#
# COMPACT_ATOMS: atom_id res chain seq x y z
N MET A 1 -0.86 -12.12 13.05
CA MET A 1 -0.29 -11.99 11.69
C MET A 1 -0.94 -10.80 11.00
N SER A 2 -0.17 -9.74 10.75
CA SER A 2 -0.63 -8.57 10.00
C SER A 2 -0.67 -8.91 8.51
N ARG A 3 -1.87 -9.10 7.94
CA ARG A 3 -2.03 -9.21 6.48
C ARG A 3 -2.00 -7.79 5.92
N THR A 4 -0.99 -7.49 5.11
CA THR A 4 -0.95 -6.25 4.33
C THR A 4 -2.12 -6.25 3.33
N VAL A 5 -2.76 -5.08 3.23
CA VAL A 5 -4.05 -4.82 2.57
C VAL A 5 -4.13 -5.33 1.13
N HIS A 6 -2.99 -5.44 0.45
CA HIS A 6 -2.88 -5.94 -0.92
C HIS A 6 -3.40 -7.37 -1.13
N HIS A 7 -3.55 -8.16 -0.06
CA HIS A 7 -3.98 -9.56 -0.15
C HIS A 7 -5.50 -9.77 0.01
N VAL A 8 -6.30 -8.71 0.21
CA VAL A 8 -7.74 -8.86 0.42
C VAL A 8 -8.48 -8.90 -0.93
N PRO A 9 -9.11 -10.03 -1.31
CA PRO A 9 -9.80 -10.15 -2.58
C PRO A 9 -10.93 -9.12 -2.73
N THR A 10 -11.19 -8.69 -3.96
CA THR A 10 -12.18 -7.65 -4.31
C THR A 10 -13.59 -7.96 -3.79
N ARG A 11 -14.02 -9.22 -3.81
CA ARG A 11 -15.34 -9.64 -3.29
C ARG A 11 -15.56 -9.41 -1.79
N HIS A 12 -14.48 -9.20 -1.03
CA HIS A 12 -14.54 -8.90 0.40
C HIS A 12 -14.45 -7.39 0.69
N ARG A 13 -14.46 -6.55 -0.36
CA ARG A 13 -14.52 -5.08 -0.25
C ARG A 13 -15.97 -4.66 -0.10
N SER A 14 -16.27 -3.86 0.91
CA SER A 14 -17.51 -3.11 1.03
C SER A 14 -17.21 -1.62 0.75
N THR A 15 -18.03 -0.95 -0.06
CA THR A 15 -17.79 0.44 -0.48
C THR A 15 -18.83 1.39 0.13
N PRO A 16 -18.49 2.64 0.58
CA PRO A 16 -17.15 3.25 0.75
C PRO A 16 -16.78 3.48 2.23
N ALA A 17 -15.48 3.44 2.55
CA ALA A 17 -15.00 3.99 3.81
C ALA A 17 -14.60 5.45 3.60
N TYR A 18 -15.32 6.33 4.29
CA TYR A 18 -15.02 7.75 4.36
C TYR A 18 -13.86 7.97 5.34
N TRP A 19 -13.13 9.08 5.16
CA TRP A 19 -12.44 9.68 6.30
C TRP A 19 -13.48 9.92 7.42
N SER A 20 -13.06 10.01 8.68
CA SER A 20 -13.96 10.48 9.76
C SER A 20 -14.61 11.85 9.46
N SER A 21 -14.05 12.60 8.50
CA SER A 21 -14.54 13.87 7.98
C SER A 21 -15.51 13.79 6.78
N GLY A 22 -15.91 12.59 6.32
CA GLY A 22 -16.90 12.45 5.24
C GLY A 22 -16.37 12.67 3.81
N LEU A 23 -15.07 12.83 3.65
CA LEU A 23 -14.42 12.95 2.34
C LEU A 23 -14.20 11.56 1.70
N PRO A 24 -14.23 11.45 0.35
CA PRO A 24 -13.83 10.23 -0.35
C PRO A 24 -12.37 9.93 -0.03
N GLY A 25 -12.13 8.92 0.80
CA GLY A 25 -10.79 8.58 1.28
C GLY A 25 -10.21 7.36 0.62
N CYS A 26 -8.88 7.24 0.71
CA CYS A 26 -8.12 6.06 0.28
C CYS A 26 -8.41 4.81 1.14
N VAL A 27 -9.51 4.77 1.87
CA VAL A 27 -9.86 3.69 2.79
C VAL A 27 -10.89 2.80 2.11
N THR A 28 -10.64 1.49 2.09
CA THR A 28 -11.66 0.51 1.74
C THR A 28 -12.08 -0.25 2.98
N ALA A 29 -13.39 -0.38 3.19
CA ALA A 29 -13.91 -1.27 4.20
C ALA A 29 -13.88 -2.70 3.67
N HIS A 30 -13.62 -3.64 4.57
CA HIS A 30 -13.58 -5.06 4.28
C HIS A 30 -14.37 -5.83 5.31
N ALA A 31 -15.04 -6.90 4.85
CA ALA A 31 -15.69 -7.88 5.70
C ALA A 31 -15.18 -9.27 5.35
N LEU A 32 -14.64 -9.97 6.36
CA LEU A 32 -14.17 -11.34 6.23
C LEU A 32 -15.03 -12.26 7.09
N SER A 33 -15.60 -13.27 6.44
CA SER A 33 -16.34 -14.34 7.10
C SER A 33 -15.38 -15.47 7.48
N GLU A 34 -15.36 -15.83 8.75
CA GLU A 34 -14.55 -16.92 9.31
C GLU A 34 -15.46 -17.94 10.00
N LEU A 35 -15.06 -19.21 9.95
CA LEU A 35 -15.66 -20.28 10.76
C LEU A 35 -14.66 -20.62 11.86
N ARG A 36 -15.02 -20.38 13.13
CA ARG A 36 -14.15 -20.66 14.28
C ARG A 36 -14.71 -21.80 15.10
N TYR A 37 -13.83 -22.71 15.49
CA TYR A 37 -14.16 -23.76 16.45
C TYR A 37 -13.69 -23.34 17.83
N SER A 38 -14.57 -23.36 18.82
CA SER A 38 -14.16 -23.14 20.20
C SER A 38 -13.50 -24.41 20.74
N TYR A 39 -12.56 -24.25 21.68
CA TYR A 39 -11.93 -25.39 22.35
C TYR A 39 -12.97 -26.30 23.04
N LYS A 40 -13.97 -25.68 23.68
CA LYS A 40 -15.09 -26.39 24.31
C LYS A 40 -15.86 -27.25 23.31
N GLU A 41 -16.16 -26.69 22.14
CA GLU A 41 -16.90 -27.40 21.09
C GLU A 41 -16.09 -28.54 20.48
N LEU A 42 -14.80 -28.33 20.21
CA LEU A 42 -13.92 -29.41 19.72
C LEU A 42 -13.85 -30.57 20.71
N THR A 43 -13.69 -30.24 22.00
CA THR A 43 -13.61 -31.25 23.07
C THR A 43 -14.93 -31.99 23.27
N GLY A 44 -16.06 -31.28 23.24
CA GLY A 44 -17.39 -31.87 23.35
C GLY A 44 -17.70 -32.79 22.16
N ALA A 45 -17.44 -32.32 20.94
CA ALA A 45 -17.68 -33.10 19.73
C ALA A 45 -16.86 -34.39 19.70
N LEU A 46 -15.60 -34.34 20.14
CA LEU A 46 -14.74 -35.52 20.24
C LEU A 46 -15.26 -36.53 21.27
N ARG A 47 -15.73 -36.06 22.44
CA ARG A 47 -16.33 -36.94 23.46
C ARG A 47 -17.62 -37.59 22.98
N GLU A 48 -18.42 -36.86 22.23
CA GLU A 48 -19.72 -37.32 21.71
C GLU A 48 -19.60 -38.08 20.38
N GLY A 49 -18.39 -38.25 19.84
CA GLY A 49 -18.16 -38.95 18.56
C GLY A 49 -18.79 -38.25 17.35
N ARG A 50 -19.11 -36.97 17.47
CA ARG A 50 -19.78 -36.18 16.44
C ARG A 50 -18.82 -35.22 15.75
N ARG A 51 -19.25 -34.68 14.61
CA ARG A 51 -18.52 -33.60 13.94
C ARG A 51 -18.65 -32.29 14.74
N PRO A 52 -17.56 -31.53 14.95
CA PRO A 52 -17.62 -30.21 15.58
C PRO A 52 -18.41 -29.21 14.71
N ALA A 53 -19.22 -28.38 15.35
CA ALA A 53 -19.99 -27.33 14.70
C ALA A 53 -19.24 -25.99 14.81
N PRO A 54 -18.82 -25.36 13.70
CA PRO A 54 -18.15 -24.07 13.76
C PRO A 54 -19.13 -22.94 14.09
N THR A 55 -18.63 -21.90 14.76
CA THR A 55 -19.33 -20.63 14.90
C THR A 55 -18.94 -19.68 13.76
N PRO A 56 -19.92 -19.14 13.01
CA PRO A 56 -19.64 -18.10 12.03
C PRO A 56 -19.28 -16.79 12.72
N VAL A 57 -18.22 -16.14 12.25
CA VAL A 57 -17.75 -14.85 12.74
C VAL A 57 -17.51 -13.95 11.53
N VAL A 58 -17.98 -12.71 11.60
CA VAL A 58 -17.66 -11.68 10.61
C VAL A 58 -16.71 -10.67 11.26
N ARG A 59 -15.57 -10.44 10.62
CA ARG A 59 -14.61 -9.40 11.01
C ARG A 59 -14.67 -8.27 10.01
N SER A 60 -15.04 -7.08 10.47
CA SER A 60 -14.92 -5.86 9.70
C SER A 60 -13.62 -5.14 10.01
N PHE A 61 -12.97 -4.58 8.99
CA PHE A 61 -11.84 -3.68 9.17
C PHE A 61 -11.77 -2.67 8.03
N ALA A 62 -11.17 -1.54 8.33
CA ALA A 62 -10.86 -0.49 7.37
C ALA A 62 -9.38 -0.58 7.00
N ALA A 63 -9.08 -0.41 5.72
CA ALA A 63 -7.73 -0.54 5.21
C ALA A 63 -7.37 0.66 4.33
N TYR A 64 -6.23 1.28 4.62
CA TYR A 64 -5.67 2.32 3.76
C TYR A 64 -5.06 1.67 2.51
N ILE A 65 -5.62 2.01 1.36
CA ILE A 65 -5.12 1.64 0.05
C ILE A 65 -4.54 2.89 -0.60
N TYR A 66 -3.22 2.94 -0.72
CA TYR A 66 -2.60 3.97 -1.55
C TYR A 66 -3.00 3.76 -3.03
N PRO A 67 -3.33 4.83 -3.77
CA PRO A 67 -3.51 4.84 -5.22
C PRO A 67 -2.68 3.86 -6.05
N ARG A 68 -1.37 3.81 -5.76
CA ARG A 68 -0.42 2.94 -6.46
C ARG A 68 -0.80 1.46 -6.38
N ALA A 69 -1.42 1.03 -5.28
CA ALA A 69 -1.86 -0.34 -5.07
C ALA A 69 -3.09 -0.72 -5.92
N LEU A 70 -3.80 0.28 -6.44
CA LEU A 70 -4.92 0.10 -7.38
C LEU A 70 -4.48 0.27 -8.84
N ASN A 71 -3.17 0.41 -9.10
CA ASN A 71 -2.64 0.88 -10.39
C ASN A 71 -3.30 2.19 -10.85
N GLU A 72 -3.75 3.00 -9.90
CA GLU A 72 -4.46 4.22 -10.20
C GLU A 72 -3.47 5.24 -10.73
N GLN A 73 -3.75 5.75 -11.94
CA GLN A 73 -2.89 6.71 -12.61
C GLN A 73 -3.30 8.12 -12.17
N PHE A 74 -2.73 8.58 -11.07
CA PHE A 74 -2.78 10.01 -10.76
C PHE A 74 -1.91 10.75 -11.78
N ARG A 75 -2.50 11.80 -12.35
CA ARG A 75 -1.86 12.74 -13.26
C ARG A 75 -2.26 14.14 -12.80
N THR A 76 -1.59 14.63 -11.77
CA THR A 76 -1.69 16.04 -11.38
C THR A 76 -0.63 16.84 -12.14
N PRO A 77 -0.85 18.14 -12.40
CA PRO A 77 0.19 19.01 -12.94
C PRO A 77 1.47 19.03 -12.11
N TYR A 78 1.34 18.95 -10.78
CA TYR A 78 2.47 18.86 -9.85
C TYR A 78 3.26 17.55 -10.02
N GLU A 79 2.58 16.40 -10.04
CA GLU A 79 3.24 15.10 -10.22
C GLU A 79 3.88 15.00 -11.62
N ALA A 80 3.26 15.59 -12.64
CA ALA A 80 3.84 15.67 -13.98
C ALA A 80 5.15 16.49 -13.98
N ALA A 81 5.15 17.67 -13.34
CA ALA A 81 6.35 18.49 -13.18
C ALA A 81 7.45 17.77 -12.39
N ALA A 82 7.09 17.17 -11.24
CA ALA A 82 8.04 16.41 -10.42
C ALA A 82 8.64 15.20 -11.16
N ARG A 83 7.85 14.51 -12.01
CA ARG A 83 8.35 13.44 -12.88
C ARG A 83 9.30 13.98 -13.95
N ALA A 84 8.97 15.12 -14.56
CA ALA A 84 9.84 15.76 -15.56
C ALA A 84 11.19 16.16 -14.94
N ASP A 85 11.17 16.78 -13.75
CA ASP A 85 12.38 17.16 -13.02
C ASP A 85 13.24 15.94 -12.67
N LEU A 86 12.62 14.86 -12.19
CA LEU A 86 13.32 13.61 -11.90
C LEU A 86 13.92 12.98 -13.16
N CYS A 87 13.20 13.02 -14.29
CA CYS A 87 13.73 12.54 -15.57
C CYS A 87 14.94 13.36 -15.99
N THR A 88 14.86 14.69 -15.92
CA THR A 88 15.96 15.61 -16.21
C THR A 88 17.16 15.28 -15.34
N PHE A 89 16.99 15.22 -14.01
CA PHE A 89 18.04 14.83 -13.06
C PHE A 89 18.69 13.48 -13.40
N ARG A 90 17.88 12.44 -13.67
CA ARG A 90 18.43 11.11 -14.02
C ARG A 90 19.25 11.15 -15.30
N THR A 91 18.81 11.92 -16.30
CA THR A 91 19.56 12.04 -17.55
C THR A 91 20.86 12.82 -17.38
N THR A 92 20.86 13.90 -16.60
CA THR A 92 22.07 14.69 -16.32
C THR A 92 23.05 13.92 -15.45
N ALA A 93 22.59 13.30 -14.35
CA ALA A 93 23.39 12.45 -13.49
C ALA A 93 24.05 11.31 -14.27
N ARG A 94 23.30 10.62 -15.15
CA ARG A 94 23.88 9.56 -15.99
C ARG A 94 24.95 10.08 -16.94
N LYS A 95 24.79 11.29 -17.49
CA LYS A 95 25.84 11.90 -18.34
C LYS A 95 27.09 12.21 -17.53
N LEU A 96 26.94 12.81 -16.36
CA LEU A 96 28.04 13.16 -15.45
C LEU A 96 28.81 11.91 -15.00
N LEU A 97 28.11 10.89 -14.52
CA LEU A 97 28.73 9.64 -14.07
C LEU A 97 29.43 8.88 -15.21
N ARG A 98 28.94 8.98 -16.46
CA ARG A 98 29.61 8.39 -17.62
C ARG A 98 30.84 9.17 -18.07
N ALA A 99 30.87 10.47 -17.81
CA ALA A 99 32.01 11.32 -18.10
C ALA A 99 33.06 11.31 -16.97
N ALA A 100 32.77 10.64 -15.84
CA ALA A 100 33.67 10.56 -14.70
C ALA A 100 35.00 9.88 -15.09
N PRO A 101 36.16 10.45 -14.69
CA PRO A 101 37.45 9.80 -14.85
C PRO A 101 37.52 8.44 -14.14
N SER A 102 38.42 7.57 -14.60
CA SER A 102 38.68 6.29 -13.93
C SER A 102 39.05 6.51 -12.46
N GLY A 103 38.31 5.90 -11.53
CA GLY A 103 38.50 6.05 -10.09
C GLY A 103 37.69 7.18 -9.43
N ALA A 104 37.16 8.14 -10.18
CA ALA A 104 36.45 9.30 -9.63
C ALA A 104 34.92 9.13 -9.57
N LEU A 105 34.41 7.93 -9.90
CA LEU A 105 32.97 7.67 -10.02
C LEU A 105 32.21 7.87 -8.71
N LEU A 106 32.81 7.48 -7.57
CA LEU A 106 32.20 7.61 -6.25
C LEU A 106 32.10 9.09 -5.83
N GLU A 107 33.20 9.84 -5.95
CA GLU A 107 33.23 11.28 -5.66
C GLU A 107 32.22 12.04 -6.54
N THR A 108 32.19 11.75 -7.84
CA THR A 108 31.23 12.35 -8.78
C THR A 108 29.78 12.00 -8.42
N ALA A 109 29.54 10.86 -7.78
CA ALA A 109 28.20 10.46 -7.35
C ALA A 109 27.76 11.18 -6.08
N GLU A 110 28.69 11.49 -5.16
CA GLU A 110 28.42 12.23 -3.93
C GLU A 110 28.04 13.70 -4.19
N ASP A 111 28.62 14.29 -5.24
CA ASP A 111 28.30 15.66 -5.68
C ASP A 111 26.94 15.80 -6.38
N LEU A 112 26.22 14.68 -6.63
CA LEU A 112 24.88 14.74 -7.21
C LEU A 112 23.86 15.17 -6.16
N ASP A 113 23.28 16.36 -6.34
CA ASP A 113 22.15 16.82 -5.52
C ASP A 113 20.91 15.95 -5.80
N HIS A 114 20.75 14.90 -4.99
CA HIS A 114 19.67 13.95 -5.13
C HIS A 114 18.34 14.59 -4.75
N PRO A 115 17.37 14.72 -5.68
CA PRO A 115 16.07 15.26 -5.32
C PRO A 115 15.45 14.38 -4.23
N PRO A 116 14.83 14.98 -3.20
CA PRO A 116 14.32 14.23 -2.07
C PRO A 116 13.34 13.17 -2.55
N THR A 117 13.42 11.98 -1.96
CA THR A 117 12.55 10.84 -2.32
C THR A 117 11.05 11.14 -2.12
N ARG A 118 10.72 12.27 -1.50
CA ARG A 118 9.41 12.65 -0.93
C ARG A 118 8.50 13.47 -1.84
N HIS A 119 8.80 13.65 -3.13
CA HIS A 119 7.89 14.35 -4.07
C HIS A 119 6.54 13.66 -4.32
N ARG A 120 6.24 12.53 -3.66
CA ARG A 120 5.08 11.69 -3.97
C ARG A 120 3.89 11.86 -3.04
N HIS A 121 4.00 12.69 -2.01
CA HIS A 121 3.00 12.75 -0.95
C HIS A 121 2.25 14.06 -0.84
N ARG A 122 2.76 15.17 -1.37
CA ARG A 122 2.12 16.49 -1.23
C ARG A 122 0.67 16.48 -1.73
N ASP A 123 0.46 15.95 -2.93
CA ASP A 123 -0.87 15.85 -3.55
C ASP A 123 -1.84 14.92 -2.81
N LEU A 124 -1.33 14.00 -1.96
CA LEU A 124 -2.17 13.14 -1.13
C LEU A 124 -2.61 13.80 0.18
N TRP A 125 -1.97 14.90 0.58
CA TRP A 125 -2.26 15.62 1.82
C TRP A 125 -2.97 16.96 1.59
N GLU A 126 -2.82 17.57 0.40
CA GLU A 126 -3.40 18.87 0.03
C GLU A 126 -4.69 18.76 -0.81
N SER A 127 -5.19 17.54 -1.06
CA SER A 127 -6.45 17.28 -1.81
C SER A 127 -7.69 17.22 -0.94
#